data_AF-A0AAV8D7H7-F1
#
_entry.id   AF-A0AAV8D7H7-F1
#
_cell.length_a   1.000
_cell.length_b   1.000
_cell.length_c   1.000
_cell.angle_alpha   90.00
_cell.angle_beta   90.00
_cell.angle_gamma   90.00
#
_symmetry.space_group_name_H-M   'P 1'
#
loop_
_entity.id
_entity.type
_entity.pdbx_description
1 polymer ?
#
loop_
_entity_poly.entity_id
_entity_poly.type
_entity_poly.pdbx_seq_one_letter_code
_entity_poly.pdbx_strand_id
1 'polypeptide(L)'
;MQELHDVPLFVSLHNLCATLNCTSPSAVMFRSVVLNAGYHISGSHVNPLGLKSDAPIEVIWGIRHCWVKNHHIEVQPPDHPGSVILSKEPKIQANFSRADASLSIAQVKKVKRFLPNPEKKWGPKVRAGRQITSKNVSICGPNVLNGDENGGEPMETNSEEPSAKLQKDDNNGVVTQS
;
A
#
# COMPACT_ATOMS: atom_id res chain seq x y z
N MET A 1 0.48 -6.96 12.28
CA MET A 1 1.50 -7.88 12.81
C MET A 1 1.85 -7.34 14.17
N GLN A 2 1.53 -8.09 15.22
CA GLN A 2 1.81 -7.70 16.60
C GLN A 2 3.31 -7.91 16.86
N GLU A 3 3.92 -7.03 17.65
CA GLU A 3 5.35 -7.10 17.96
C GLU A 3 5.66 -8.36 18.81
N LEU A 4 6.69 -9.12 18.43
CA LEU A 4 7.24 -10.18 19.26
C LEU A 4 8.05 -9.55 20.40
N HIS A 5 7.65 -9.83 21.64
CA HIS A 5 8.35 -9.38 22.84
C HIS A 5 9.36 -10.42 23.36
N ASP A 6 9.26 -11.67 22.89
CA ASP A 6 10.05 -12.80 23.38
C ASP A 6 11.47 -12.85 22.80
N VAL A 7 11.78 -12.01 21.80
CA VAL A 7 13.11 -11.96 21.17
C VAL A 7 13.82 -10.65 21.58
N PRO A 8 14.97 -10.73 22.30
CA PRO A 8 15.63 -9.56 22.85
C PRO A 8 16.37 -8.73 21.79
N LEU A 9 16.78 -9.34 20.68
CA LEU A 9 17.57 -8.70 19.62
C LEU A 9 16.74 -8.44 18.36
N PHE A 10 17.07 -7.36 17.65
CA PHE A 10 16.52 -7.05 16.33
C PHE A 10 17.64 -6.94 15.30
N VAL A 11 17.32 -7.25 14.06
CA VAL A 11 18.24 -7.13 12.93
C VAL A 11 17.78 -6.00 12.03
N SER A 12 18.69 -5.08 11.71
CA SER A 12 18.42 -3.99 10.77
C SER A 12 18.65 -4.47 9.34
N LEU A 13 17.62 -4.33 8.49
CA LEU A 13 17.72 -4.71 7.09
C LEU A 13 18.83 -3.93 6.36
N HIS A 14 19.00 -2.65 6.72
CA HIS A 14 20.01 -1.76 6.15
C HIS A 14 21.43 -2.21 6.52
N ASN A 15 21.65 -2.58 7.79
CA ASN A 15 22.98 -2.98 8.27
C ASN A 15 23.41 -4.28 7.58
N LEU A 16 22.49 -5.24 7.47
CA LEU A 16 22.74 -6.48 6.74
C LEU A 16 23.09 -6.22 5.25
N CYS A 17 22.49 -5.22 4.60
CA CYS A 17 22.82 -4.85 3.23
C CYS A 17 24.19 -4.18 3.13
N ALA A 18 24.50 -3.29 4.07
CA ALA A 18 25.78 -2.60 4.16
C ALA A 18 26.94 -3.59 4.36
N THR A 19 26.74 -4.65 5.15
CA THR A 19 27.79 -5.68 5.33
C THR A 19 28.10 -6.47 4.05
N LEU A 20 27.12 -6.61 3.15
CA LEU A 20 27.26 -7.39 1.92
C LEU A 20 27.35 -6.53 0.65
N ASN A 21 27.31 -5.20 0.79
CA ASN A 21 27.23 -4.22 -0.30
C ASN A 21 26.15 -4.59 -1.33
N CYS A 22 25.03 -5.13 -0.87
CA CYS A 22 23.93 -5.58 -1.73
C CYS A 22 22.79 -4.57 -1.78
N THR A 23 21.99 -4.62 -2.85
CA THR A 23 20.73 -3.87 -2.93
C THR A 23 19.76 -4.33 -1.85
N SER A 24 19.08 -3.39 -1.20
CA SER A 24 18.16 -3.73 -0.11
C SER A 24 16.84 -4.31 -0.64
N PRO A 25 16.44 -5.52 -0.19
CA PRO A 25 15.10 -6.03 -0.49
C PRO A 25 14.04 -5.16 0.21
N SER A 26 12.81 -5.24 -0.28
CA SER A 26 11.66 -4.68 0.45
C SER A 26 11.43 -5.43 1.76
N ALA A 27 11.13 -4.70 2.83
CA ALA A 27 10.84 -5.31 4.13
C ALA A 27 9.66 -6.30 4.07
N VAL A 28 8.69 -6.09 3.17
CA VAL A 28 7.55 -7.03 2.98
C VAL A 28 8.01 -8.37 2.41
N MET A 29 8.90 -8.32 1.42
CA MET A 29 9.45 -9.52 0.81
C MET A 29 10.37 -10.25 1.78
N PHE A 30 11.24 -9.55 2.50
CA PHE A 30 12.09 -10.18 3.51
C PHE A 30 11.26 -10.87 4.61
N ARG A 31 10.18 -10.23 5.07
CA ARG A 31 9.22 -10.86 5.98
C ARG A 31 8.58 -12.12 5.39
N SER A 32 8.20 -12.07 4.12
CA SER A 32 7.62 -13.24 3.44
C SER A 32 8.59 -14.42 3.40
N VAL A 33 9.87 -14.16 3.10
CA VAL A 33 10.90 -15.21 3.05
C VAL A 33 11.10 -15.86 4.40
N VAL A 34 11.18 -15.07 5.48
CA VAL A 34 11.38 -15.58 6.84
C VAL A 34 10.17 -16.42 7.29
N LEU A 35 8.96 -15.98 6.95
CA LEU A 35 7.73 -16.75 7.19
C LEU A 35 7.70 -18.05 6.38
N ASN A 36 8.10 -18.02 5.11
CA ASN A 36 8.18 -19.20 4.26
C ASN A 36 9.25 -20.20 4.76
N ALA A 37 10.29 -19.72 5.43
CA ALA A 37 11.29 -20.54 6.09
C ALA A 37 10.79 -21.15 7.42
N GLY A 38 9.55 -20.87 7.83
CA GLY A 38 8.92 -21.42 9.04
C GLY A 38 9.20 -20.63 10.31
N TYR A 39 9.76 -19.41 10.21
CA TYR A 39 10.10 -18.58 11.37
C TYR A 39 9.16 -17.39 11.53
N HIS A 40 8.98 -16.96 12.78
CA HIS A 40 8.21 -15.77 13.09
C HIS A 40 9.03 -14.50 12.93
N ILE A 41 8.40 -13.45 12.39
CA ILE A 41 9.01 -12.14 12.20
C ILE A 41 8.04 -11.02 12.57
N SER A 42 8.54 -9.97 13.21
CA SER A 42 7.81 -8.75 13.48
C SER A 42 8.67 -7.51 13.22
N GLY A 43 8.04 -6.34 13.10
CA GLY A 43 8.76 -5.07 13.16
C GLY A 43 9.17 -4.73 14.59
N SER A 44 10.22 -3.92 14.74
CA SER A 44 10.60 -3.28 16.01
C SER A 44 10.03 -1.86 16.07
N HIS A 45 9.58 -1.43 17.24
CA HIS A 45 9.19 -0.02 17.46
C HIS A 45 10.40 0.93 17.52
N VAL A 46 11.60 0.41 17.82
CA VAL A 46 12.83 1.20 17.96
C VAL A 46 13.36 1.69 16.61
N ASN A 47 13.17 0.89 15.55
CA ASN A 47 13.65 1.20 14.22
C ASN A 47 12.63 0.73 13.17
N PRO A 48 12.15 1.61 12.27
CA PRO A 48 11.20 1.22 11.22
C PRO A 48 11.74 0.14 10.26
N LEU A 49 13.06 0.03 10.12
CA LEU A 49 13.74 -1.01 9.34
C LEU A 49 14.29 -2.16 10.20
N GLY A 50 14.03 -2.12 11.50
CA GLY A 50 14.38 -3.16 12.46
C GLY A 50 13.37 -4.29 12.44
N LEU A 51 13.85 -5.52 12.28
CA LEU A 51 13.04 -6.72 12.23
C LEU A 51 13.45 -7.63 13.39
N LYS A 52 12.48 -8.00 14.22
CA LYS A 52 12.65 -9.03 15.26
C LYS A 52 12.24 -10.36 14.66
N SER A 53 13.09 -11.37 14.79
CA SER A 53 12.88 -12.68 14.20
C SER A 53 13.38 -13.74 15.17
N ASP A 54 12.61 -14.83 15.29
CA ASP A 54 13.01 -16.01 16.07
C ASP A 54 14.07 -16.86 15.34
N ALA A 55 14.24 -16.63 14.03
CA ALA A 55 15.25 -17.30 13.22
C ALA A 55 16.68 -17.08 13.76
N PRO A 56 17.51 -18.13 13.85
CA PRO A 56 18.91 -17.98 14.22
C PRO A 56 19.66 -17.17 13.16
N ILE A 57 20.72 -16.49 13.58
CA ILE A 57 21.45 -15.54 12.72
C ILE A 57 22.03 -16.20 11.45
N GLU A 58 22.37 -17.49 11.51
CA GLU A 58 22.81 -18.27 10.34
C GLU A 58 21.75 -18.32 9.24
N VAL A 59 20.47 -18.45 9.61
CA VAL A 59 19.34 -18.50 8.67
C VAL A 59 19.15 -17.14 8.01
N ILE A 60 19.25 -16.07 8.80
CA ILE A 60 19.13 -14.69 8.32
C ILE A 60 20.22 -14.38 7.29
N TRP A 61 21.48 -14.74 7.58
CA TRP A 61 22.58 -14.62 6.62
C TRP A 61 22.41 -15.53 5.41
N GLY A 62 21.90 -16.76 5.59
CA GLY A 62 21.61 -17.67 4.49
C GLY A 62 20.56 -17.13 3.51
N ILE A 63 19.49 -16.53 4.03
CA ILE A 63 18.48 -15.83 3.22
C ILE A 63 19.13 -14.70 2.42
N ARG A 64 20.02 -13.93 3.06
CA ARG A 64 20.69 -12.84 2.37
C ARG A 64 21.68 -13.32 1.32
N HIS A 65 22.38 -14.40 1.59
CA HIS A 65 23.25 -15.05 0.61
C HIS A 65 22.46 -15.46 -0.64
N CYS A 66 21.29 -16.07 -0.45
CA CYS A 66 20.41 -16.41 -1.56
C CYS A 66 19.89 -15.17 -2.32
N TRP A 67 19.68 -14.05 -1.62
CA TRP A 67 19.34 -12.77 -2.25
C TRP A 67 20.48 -12.24 -3.10
N VAL A 68 21.71 -12.26 -2.59
CA VAL A 68 22.93 -11.89 -3.32
C VAL A 68 23.11 -12.75 -4.58
N LYS A 69 22.81 -14.04 -4.53
CA LYS A 69 22.89 -14.89 -5.73
C LYS A 69 21.94 -14.44 -6.85
N ASN A 70 20.79 -13.86 -6.49
CA ASN A 70 19.80 -13.36 -7.44
C ASN A 70 20.06 -11.91 -7.89
N HIS A 71 20.86 -11.15 -7.13
CA HIS A 71 21.16 -9.75 -7.41
C HIS A 71 22.66 -9.54 -7.55
N HIS A 72 23.12 -9.15 -8.73
CA HIS A 72 24.53 -8.90 -8.98
C HIS A 72 25.11 -7.90 -7.96
N ILE A 73 26.25 -8.27 -7.37
CA ILE A 73 27.02 -7.43 -6.45
C ILE A 73 28.39 -7.18 -7.07
N GLU A 74 28.89 -5.96 -6.88
CA GLU A 74 30.25 -5.61 -7.22
C GLU A 74 31.25 -6.45 -6.42
N VAL A 75 32.30 -6.92 -7.09
CA VAL A 75 33.33 -7.76 -6.48
C VAL A 75 33.98 -7.02 -5.32
N GLN A 76 33.86 -7.59 -4.12
CA GLN A 76 34.44 -7.02 -2.90
C GLN A 76 35.82 -7.62 -2.64
N PRO A 77 36.72 -6.88 -1.96
CA PRO A 77 38.02 -7.41 -1.57
C PRO A 77 37.87 -8.63 -0.63
N PRO A 78 38.85 -9.55 -0.61
CA PRO A 78 38.76 -10.78 0.19
C PRO A 78 38.69 -10.52 1.70
N ASP A 79 39.26 -9.39 2.17
CA ASP A 79 39.26 -9.00 3.58
C ASP A 79 37.93 -8.38 4.06
N HIS A 80 37.01 -8.10 3.13
CA HIS A 80 35.71 -7.51 3.48
C HIS A 80 34.85 -8.55 4.22
N PRO A 81 34.13 -8.17 5.29
CA PRO A 81 33.27 -9.09 6.04
C PRO A 81 32.24 -9.79 5.16
N GLY A 82 31.72 -9.09 4.15
CA GLY A 82 30.79 -9.66 3.19
C GLY A 82 31.39 -10.83 2.39
N SER A 83 32.65 -10.76 1.98
CA SER A 83 33.35 -11.83 1.25
C SER A 83 33.50 -13.08 2.11
N VAL A 84 33.79 -12.91 3.41
CA VAL A 84 33.89 -14.00 4.40
C VAL A 84 32.53 -14.63 4.71
N ILE A 85 31.44 -13.85 4.68
CA ILE A 85 30.09 -14.37 4.86
C ILE A 85 29.66 -15.14 3.60
N LEU A 86 29.99 -14.63 2.41
CA LEU A 86 29.63 -15.25 1.14
C LEU A 86 30.42 -16.51 0.82
N SER A 87 31.61 -16.68 1.40
CA SER A 87 32.39 -17.92 1.26
C SER A 87 31.77 -19.11 2.01
N LYS A 88 30.92 -18.85 3.01
CA LYS A 88 30.16 -19.90 3.72
C LYS A 88 28.92 -20.28 2.93
N GLU A 89 28.71 -21.57 2.74
CA GLU A 89 27.54 -22.06 2.02
C GLU A 89 26.24 -21.87 2.83
N PRO A 90 25.17 -21.31 2.22
CA PRO A 90 23.89 -21.19 2.89
C PRO A 90 23.22 -22.56 3.01
N LYS A 91 22.86 -22.96 4.25
CA LYS A 91 22.15 -24.22 4.54
C LYS A 91 20.68 -24.21 4.08
N ILE A 92 20.13 -23.05 3.75
CA ILE A 92 18.71 -22.86 3.44
C ILE A 92 18.53 -22.30 2.04
N GLN A 93 17.56 -22.87 1.32
CA GLN A 93 17.05 -22.33 0.08
C GLN A 93 15.93 -21.33 0.39
N ALA A 94 16.12 -20.06 0.06
CA ALA A 94 15.15 -19.02 0.35
C ALA A 94 14.05 -18.96 -0.73
N ASN A 95 12.79 -18.98 -0.31
CA ASN A 95 11.65 -18.76 -1.19
C ASN A 95 11.16 -17.30 -1.07
N PHE A 96 11.42 -16.51 -2.12
CA PHE A 96 11.05 -15.08 -2.22
C PHE A 96 9.61 -14.82 -2.67
N SER A 97 8.81 -15.86 -2.84
CA SER A 97 7.37 -15.72 -3.13
C SER A 97 6.67 -15.00 -1.98
N ARG A 98 5.72 -14.11 -2.32
CA ARG A 98 4.97 -13.34 -1.33
C ARG A 98 4.16 -14.30 -0.46
N ALA A 99 4.34 -14.22 0.85
CA ALA A 99 3.60 -15.01 1.82
C ALA A 99 2.33 -14.24 2.22
N ASP A 100 1.15 -14.87 2.09
CA ASP A 100 -0.10 -14.22 2.52
C ASP A 100 -0.11 -13.94 4.03
N ALA A 101 0.58 -14.77 4.82
CA ALA A 101 0.80 -14.57 6.25
C ALA A 101 1.60 -13.29 6.58
N SER A 102 2.28 -12.68 5.60
CA SER A 102 2.98 -11.40 5.80
C SER A 102 2.00 -10.21 5.82
N LEU A 103 0.76 -10.37 5.34
CA LEU A 103 -0.20 -9.28 5.27
C LEU A 103 -0.85 -9.06 6.63
N SER A 104 -1.12 -7.80 6.97
CA SER A 104 -1.92 -7.51 8.16
C SER A 104 -3.38 -7.91 7.91
N ILE A 105 -4.09 -8.25 8.99
CA ILE A 105 -5.54 -8.58 8.93
C ILE A 105 -6.32 -7.49 8.18
N ALA A 106 -5.98 -6.21 8.41
CA ALA A 106 -6.59 -5.08 7.73
C ALA A 106 -6.31 -5.06 6.21
N GLN A 107 -5.10 -5.43 5.80
CA GLN A 107 -4.74 -5.53 4.37
C GLN A 107 -5.47 -6.69 3.70
N VAL A 108 -5.53 -7.86 4.35
CA VAL A 108 -6.26 -9.04 3.85
C VAL A 108 -7.74 -8.71 3.70
N LYS A 109 -8.34 -8.08 4.72
CA LYS A 109 -9.74 -7.65 4.71
C LYS A 109 -10.00 -6.40 3.85
N LYS A 110 -8.99 -5.86 3.16
CA LYS A 110 -9.03 -4.61 2.38
C LYS A 110 -9.77 -3.48 3.11
N VAL A 111 -9.55 -3.39 4.43
CA VAL A 111 -10.18 -2.36 5.28
C VAL A 111 -9.65 -1.01 4.83
N LYS A 112 -10.56 -0.13 4.42
CA LYS A 112 -10.19 1.24 4.04
C LYS A 112 -9.56 1.92 5.25
N ARG A 113 -8.36 2.49 5.06
CA ARG A 113 -7.66 3.24 6.11
C ARG A 113 -8.46 4.48 6.54
N PHE A 114 -9.20 5.06 5.62
CA PHE A 114 -10.04 6.23 5.85
C PHE A 114 -11.49 5.88 5.51
N LEU A 115 -12.39 6.26 6.41
CA LEU A 115 -13.82 6.22 6.14
C LEU A 115 -14.15 7.24 5.03
N PRO A 116 -15.21 7.00 4.23
CA PRO A 116 -15.69 8.01 3.30
C PRO A 116 -16.00 9.32 4.04
N ASN A 117 -15.68 10.44 3.39
CA ASN A 117 -15.86 11.77 3.96
C ASN A 117 -17.35 12.00 4.28
N PRO A 118 -17.72 12.45 5.50
CA PRO A 118 -19.12 12.52 5.92
C PRO A 118 -19.95 13.56 5.16
N GLU A 119 -19.38 14.71 4.77
CA GLU A 119 -20.09 15.76 4.03
C GLU A 119 -19.28 16.39 2.88
N LYS A 120 -19.97 16.92 1.86
CA LYS A 120 -19.39 17.48 0.61
C LYS A 120 -18.44 18.68 0.82
N LYS A 121 -18.42 19.29 2.00
CA LYS A 121 -17.60 20.47 2.36
C LYS A 121 -16.71 20.24 3.59
N TRP A 122 -16.52 18.99 4.02
CA TRP A 122 -15.82 18.61 5.26
C TRP A 122 -14.28 18.76 5.22
N GLY A 123 -13.74 19.47 4.22
CA GLY A 123 -12.30 19.63 4.01
C GLY A 123 -11.90 21.10 3.88
N PRO A 124 -10.62 21.43 4.09
CA PRO A 124 -10.10 22.78 3.86
C PRO A 124 -10.47 23.27 2.45
N LYS A 125 -11.04 24.49 2.36
CA LYS A 125 -11.40 25.08 1.06
C LYS A 125 -10.16 25.18 0.18
N VAL A 126 -10.33 24.93 -1.12
CA VAL A 126 -9.25 25.03 -2.10
C VAL A 126 -8.62 26.42 -2.01
N ARG A 127 -7.28 26.48 -2.05
CA ARG A 127 -6.52 27.75 -2.06
C ARG A 127 -7.10 28.69 -3.12
N ALA A 128 -7.33 29.95 -2.74
CA ALA A 128 -7.84 30.99 -3.63
C ALA A 128 -7.04 31.04 -4.95
N GLY A 129 -7.74 31.09 -6.09
CA GLY A 129 -7.16 31.12 -7.43
C GLY A 129 -6.94 29.75 -8.10
N ARG A 130 -7.12 28.63 -7.39
CA ARG A 130 -7.00 27.29 -7.99
C ARG A 130 -8.39 26.74 -8.33
N GLN A 131 -8.64 26.55 -9.63
CA GLN A 131 -9.88 25.92 -10.12
C GLN A 131 -9.83 24.40 -9.94
N ILE A 132 -10.96 23.82 -9.53
CA ILE A 132 -11.11 22.37 -9.35
C ILE A 132 -11.29 21.77 -10.75
N THR A 133 -10.31 20.96 -11.18
CA THR A 133 -10.43 20.20 -12.43
C THR A 133 -11.11 18.86 -12.18
N SER A 134 -11.58 18.18 -13.25
CA SER A 134 -12.25 16.87 -13.19
C SER A 134 -11.45 15.78 -12.45
N LYS A 135 -10.13 15.94 -12.35
CA LYS A 135 -9.22 15.07 -11.58
C LYS A 135 -9.44 15.13 -10.05
N ASN A 136 -10.09 16.19 -9.56
CA ASN A 136 -10.36 16.44 -8.14
C ASN A 136 -11.84 16.19 -7.77
N VAL A 137 -12.64 15.57 -8.64
CA VAL A 137 -14.08 15.31 -8.44
C VAL A 137 -14.37 14.48 -7.20
N SER A 138 -13.45 13.62 -6.77
CA SER A 138 -13.56 12.87 -5.51
C SER A 138 -13.55 13.75 -4.26
N ILE A 139 -13.03 14.99 -4.34
CA ILE A 139 -12.95 15.94 -3.21
C ILE A 139 -14.21 16.81 -3.14
N CYS A 140 -14.83 17.13 -4.27
CA CYS A 140 -15.91 18.12 -4.32
C CYS A 140 -17.26 17.59 -4.82
N GLY A 141 -17.33 16.31 -5.22
CA GLY A 141 -18.51 15.68 -5.80
C GLY A 141 -18.80 16.12 -7.25
N PRO A 142 -19.68 15.40 -7.97
CA PRO A 142 -19.86 15.55 -9.43
C PRO A 142 -20.43 16.90 -9.89
N ASN A 143 -21.06 17.70 -9.01
CA ASN A 143 -21.77 18.93 -9.42
C ASN A 143 -20.89 20.21 -9.45
N VAL A 144 -19.56 20.12 -9.48
CA VAL A 144 -18.67 21.32 -9.43
C VAL A 144 -18.11 21.68 -10.81
N LEU A 145 -18.63 21.09 -11.89
CA LEU A 145 -18.16 21.36 -13.26
C LEU A 145 -19.03 22.35 -14.05
N ASN A 146 -20.10 22.88 -13.46
CA ASN A 146 -20.86 23.95 -14.09
C ASN A 146 -20.53 25.25 -13.35
N GLY A 147 -19.67 26.05 -13.97
CA GLY A 147 -19.48 27.43 -13.55
C GLY A 147 -20.75 28.20 -13.84
N ASP A 148 -21.21 28.97 -12.86
CA ASP A 148 -22.15 30.04 -13.11
C ASP A 148 -21.74 31.27 -12.31
N GLU A 149 -21.76 32.37 -13.04
CA GLU A 149 -21.33 33.71 -12.71
C GLU A 149 -22.48 34.45 -11.98
N ASN A 150 -22.09 35.52 -11.27
CA ASN A 150 -22.93 36.60 -10.76
C ASN A 150 -23.57 36.45 -9.37
N GLY A 151 -23.21 37.39 -8.51
CA GLY A 151 -23.84 37.66 -7.22
C GLY A 151 -25.04 38.62 -7.35
N GLY A 152 -25.87 38.59 -6.30
CA GLY A 152 -26.99 39.52 -6.09
C GLY A 152 -28.17 38.82 -5.42
N GLU A 153 -28.31 38.97 -4.10
CA GLU A 153 -29.58 38.78 -3.38
C GLU A 153 -30.42 40.08 -3.45
N PRO A 154 -31.69 40.13 -2.98
CA PRO A 154 -32.80 39.17 -3.10
C PRO A 154 -34.10 39.87 -3.57
N MET A 155 -35.13 39.15 -4.04
CA MET A 155 -36.53 39.62 -3.90
C MET A 155 -37.56 38.51 -4.11
N GLU A 156 -38.46 38.39 -3.13
CA GLU A 156 -39.70 37.63 -3.19
C GLU A 156 -40.67 38.24 -4.23
N THR A 157 -41.37 37.40 -4.99
CA THR A 157 -42.81 37.57 -5.24
C THR A 157 -43.46 36.22 -5.57
N ASN A 158 -44.65 36.03 -4.98
CA ASN A 158 -45.56 34.92 -5.18
C ASN A 158 -46.03 34.78 -6.62
N SER A 159 -46.46 33.56 -7.00
CA SER A 159 -47.81 33.21 -7.48
C SER A 159 -47.79 32.16 -8.61
N GLU A 160 -48.62 31.14 -8.43
CA GLU A 160 -49.37 30.38 -9.46
C GLU A 160 -48.69 29.18 -10.18
N GLU A 161 -49.05 27.99 -9.70
CA GLU A 161 -49.31 26.79 -10.52
C GLU A 161 -50.35 27.11 -11.62
N PRO A 162 -50.28 26.49 -12.82
CA PRO A 162 -50.93 25.18 -12.98
C PRO A 162 -50.35 24.20 -14.03
N SER A 163 -50.50 22.92 -13.69
CA SER A 163 -51.09 21.80 -14.47
C SER A 163 -50.50 21.29 -15.81
N ALA A 164 -50.48 19.94 -15.84
CA ALA A 164 -50.83 19.03 -16.94
C ALA A 164 -49.70 18.32 -17.73
N LYS A 165 -49.40 17.11 -17.23
CA LYS A 165 -49.41 15.80 -17.93
C LYS A 165 -48.99 15.73 -19.40
N LEU A 166 -47.99 14.90 -19.69
CA LEU A 166 -48.16 13.83 -20.68
C LEU A 166 -47.26 12.62 -20.33
N GLN A 167 -47.90 11.52 -19.92
CA GLN A 167 -47.34 10.17 -19.95
C GLN A 167 -47.45 9.63 -21.38
N LYS A 168 -46.50 8.79 -21.80
CA LYS A 168 -46.75 7.72 -22.77
C LYS A 168 -45.73 6.59 -22.59
N ASP A 169 -46.15 5.66 -21.74
CA ASP A 169 -46.27 4.22 -21.94
C ASP A 169 -45.26 3.49 -22.83
N ASP A 170 -44.65 2.49 -22.18
CA ASP A 170 -44.08 1.28 -22.75
C ASP A 170 -45.09 0.55 -23.67
N ASN A 171 -44.62 -0.02 -24.77
CA ASN A 171 -45.06 -1.37 -25.11
C ASN A 171 -44.06 -2.15 -25.95
N ASN A 172 -43.89 -3.40 -25.52
CA ASN A 172 -42.99 -4.42 -26.01
C ASN A 172 -43.67 -5.19 -27.14
N GLY A 173 -42.96 -5.49 -28.23
CA GLY A 173 -43.51 -6.19 -29.40
C GLY A 173 -42.52 -7.23 -29.94
N VAL A 174 -42.89 -8.49 -29.77
CA VAL A 174 -42.15 -9.74 -29.99
C VAL A 174 -42.30 -10.23 -31.45
N VAL A 175 -41.16 -10.66 -32.05
CA VAL A 175 -40.91 -11.84 -32.92
C VAL A 175 -41.69 -12.05 -34.24
N THR A 176 -40.96 -12.26 -35.36
CA THR A 176 -40.91 -13.47 -36.24
C THR A 176 -40.14 -13.14 -37.54
N GLN A 177 -38.99 -13.79 -37.82
CA GLN A 177 -38.76 -14.91 -38.76
C GLN A 177 -38.99 -14.63 -40.26
N SER A 178 -37.90 -14.69 -41.03
CA SER A 178 -37.70 -15.54 -42.23
C SER A 178 -36.21 -15.60 -42.57
#